data_AF-A0A6N3CC94-F1
#
_entry.id   AF-A0A6N3CC94-F1
#
_cell.length_a   1.000
_cell.length_b   1.000
_cell.length_c   1.000
_cell.angle_alpha   90.00
_cell.angle_beta   90.00
_cell.angle_gamma   90.00
#
_symmetry.space_group_name_H-M   'P 1'
#
loop_
_entity.id
_entity.type
_entity.pdbx_description
1 polymer ?
#
loop_
_entity_poly.entity_id
_entity_poly.type
_entity_poly.pdbx_seq_one_letter_code
_entity_poly.pdbx_strand_id
1 'polypeptide(L)'
;MQLECDQALDSGDIDKSLKLSEICFNLGHEEELDTMIKASYLYCSATSLMDILPKNENIDTKEQTYERCLYLYRTAKDLCLLGYDELIMDDESSIISKTYIDGLFLQLTVNYGNILSQCGRYVKSINNLNEVLEMNFPMAVGNLALKIVDYSYFDESHRHIMFCYAFHLLESVLDEKVTFPEKEMAQVLFYKYLNGIKSSVSLDYLNCQIKLDRSSILT
;
A
#
# COMPACT_ATOMS: atom_id res chain seq x y z
N MET A 1 16.71 2.98 -12.22
CA MET A 1 15.34 2.76 -12.74
C MET A 1 14.30 3.43 -11.86
N GLN A 2 14.15 3.05 -10.58
CA GLN A 2 13.15 3.65 -9.69
C GLN A 2 13.16 5.19 -9.69
N LEU A 3 14.33 5.82 -9.52
CA LEU A 3 14.45 7.29 -9.59
C LEU A 3 13.93 7.89 -10.90
N GLU A 4 14.13 7.23 -12.04
CA GLU A 4 13.64 7.72 -13.34
C GLU A 4 12.12 7.58 -13.46
N CYS A 5 11.55 6.51 -12.89
CA CYS A 5 10.11 6.31 -12.77
C CYS A 5 9.49 7.38 -11.88
N ASP A 6 10.08 7.64 -10.72
CA ASP A 6 9.61 8.66 -9.78
C ASP A 6 9.68 10.07 -10.39
N GLN A 7 10.75 10.38 -11.13
CA GLN A 7 10.85 11.65 -11.87
C GLN A 7 9.80 11.79 -12.97
N ALA A 8 9.51 10.71 -13.70
CA ALA A 8 8.45 10.73 -14.72
C ALA A 8 7.07 10.96 -14.08
N LEU A 9 6.83 10.34 -12.93
CA LEU A 9 5.63 10.54 -12.11
C LEU A 9 5.52 11.99 -11.62
N ASP A 10 6.55 12.52 -10.96
CA ASP A 10 6.55 13.87 -10.37
C ASP A 10 6.40 14.97 -11.42
N SER A 11 6.92 14.74 -12.64
CA SER A 11 6.78 15.66 -13.77
C SER A 11 5.49 15.48 -14.57
N GLY A 12 4.72 14.41 -14.30
CA GLY A 12 3.50 14.07 -15.03
C GLY A 12 3.73 13.66 -16.49
N ASP A 13 4.93 13.21 -16.85
CA ASP A 13 5.31 12.79 -18.20
C ASP A 13 4.74 11.40 -18.53
N ILE A 14 3.53 11.38 -19.09
CA ILE A 14 2.76 10.16 -19.36
C ILE A 14 3.48 9.25 -20.36
N ASP A 15 4.03 9.80 -21.43
CA ASP A 15 4.69 9.01 -22.49
C ASP A 15 5.94 8.33 -21.93
N LYS A 16 6.70 9.05 -21.09
CA LYS A 16 7.84 8.48 -20.39
C LYS A 16 7.41 7.42 -19.37
N SER A 17 6.35 7.65 -18.61
CA SER A 17 5.80 6.66 -17.66
C SER A 17 5.37 5.38 -18.38
N LEU A 18 4.68 5.47 -19.52
CA LEU A 18 4.32 4.30 -20.34
C LEU A 18 5.56 3.54 -20.82
N LYS A 19 6.54 4.28 -21.36
CA LYS A 19 7.78 3.68 -21.86
C LYS A 19 8.56 2.97 -20.75
N LEU A 20 8.71 3.62 -19.60
CA LEU A 20 9.40 3.05 -18.44
C LEU A 20 8.64 1.85 -17.89
N SER A 21 7.31 1.89 -17.87
CA SER A 21 6.50 0.75 -17.46
C SER A 21 6.79 -0.49 -18.31
N GLU A 22 6.85 -0.33 -19.64
CA GLU A 22 7.12 -1.42 -20.56
C GLU A 22 8.57 -1.94 -20.44
N ILE A 23 9.55 -1.04 -20.29
CA ILE A 23 10.95 -1.43 -20.04
C ILE A 23 11.06 -2.26 -18.76
N CYS A 24 10.46 -1.77 -17.68
CA CYS A 24 10.47 -2.46 -16.39
C CYS A 24 9.70 -3.78 -16.42
N PHE A 25 8.59 -3.85 -17.17
CA PHE A 25 7.86 -5.10 -17.36
C PHE A 25 8.75 -6.17 -17.98
N ASN A 26 9.45 -5.83 -19.06
CA ASN A 26 10.32 -6.78 -19.76
C ASN A 26 11.49 -7.22 -18.87
N LEU A 27 12.20 -6.28 -18.23
CA LEU A 27 13.29 -6.58 -17.29
C LEU A 27 12.81 -7.46 -16.12
N GLY A 28 11.64 -7.17 -15.55
CA GLY A 28 11.08 -7.93 -14.44
C GLY A 28 10.76 -9.41 -14.76
N HIS A 29 10.76 -9.80 -16.04
CA HIS A 29 10.53 -11.17 -16.50
C HIS A 29 11.78 -11.82 -17.12
N GLU A 30 12.96 -11.18 -17.08
CA GLU A 30 14.19 -11.78 -17.59
C GLU A 30 14.69 -12.88 -16.64
N GLU A 31 14.78 -14.13 -17.13
CA GLU A 31 15.07 -15.31 -16.29
C GLU A 31 16.35 -15.20 -15.47
N GLU A 32 17.41 -14.62 -16.04
CA GLU A 32 18.75 -14.53 -15.44
C GLU A 32 18.89 -13.48 -14.34
N LEU A 33 17.90 -12.60 -14.16
CA LEU A 33 17.96 -11.56 -13.13
C LEU A 33 17.63 -12.10 -11.74
N ASP A 34 18.31 -11.54 -10.75
CA ASP A 34 18.06 -11.76 -9.33
C ASP A 34 16.58 -11.50 -8.96
N THR A 35 16.05 -12.31 -8.05
CA THR A 35 14.65 -12.29 -7.58
C THR A 35 14.23 -10.89 -7.12
N MET A 36 15.07 -10.21 -6.35
CA MET A 36 14.74 -8.90 -5.79
C MET A 36 14.88 -7.77 -6.81
N ILE A 37 15.82 -7.91 -7.75
CA ILE A 37 15.91 -7.02 -8.92
C ILE A 37 14.64 -7.11 -9.77
N LYS A 38 14.15 -8.33 -10.04
CA LYS A 38 12.87 -8.56 -10.75
C LYS A 38 11.70 -7.92 -10.02
N ALA A 39 11.59 -8.14 -8.71
CA ALA A 39 10.55 -7.56 -7.88
C ALA A 39 10.54 -6.03 -7.98
N SER A 40 11.73 -5.40 -7.93
CA SER A 40 11.88 -3.95 -8.07
C SER A 40 11.42 -3.45 -9.43
N TYR A 41 11.78 -4.13 -10.53
CA TYR A 41 11.31 -3.77 -11.86
C TYR A 41 9.80 -3.92 -12.02
N LEU A 42 9.22 -5.04 -11.58
CA LEU A 42 7.77 -5.23 -11.66
C LEU A 42 7.01 -4.20 -10.83
N TYR A 43 7.53 -3.82 -9.65
CA TYR A 43 7.00 -2.73 -8.85
C TYR A 43 7.05 -1.38 -9.60
N CYS A 44 8.20 -1.03 -10.17
CA CYS A 44 8.35 0.19 -10.98
C CYS A 44 7.40 0.20 -12.19
N SER A 45 7.21 -0.96 -12.83
CA SER A 45 6.29 -1.10 -13.95
C SER A 45 4.86 -0.76 -13.55
N ALA A 46 4.42 -1.25 -12.38
CA ALA A 46 3.09 -0.99 -11.85
C ALA A 46 2.90 0.48 -11.44
N THR A 47 3.85 1.07 -10.70
CA THR A 47 3.74 2.47 -10.24
C THR A 47 3.75 3.45 -11.41
N SER A 48 4.48 3.18 -12.49
CA SER A 48 4.40 3.99 -13.71
C SER A 48 3.05 3.90 -14.42
N LEU A 49 2.35 2.76 -14.36
CA LEU A 49 0.99 2.64 -14.91
C LEU A 49 -0.06 3.36 -14.06
N MET A 50 0.15 3.38 -12.74
CA MET A 50 -0.76 4.04 -11.79
C MET A 50 -0.98 5.52 -12.10
N ASP A 51 0.05 6.23 -12.58
CA ASP A 51 -0.05 7.64 -12.97
C ASP A 51 -1.04 7.88 -14.12
N ILE A 52 -1.27 6.85 -14.93
CA ILE A 52 -2.04 6.95 -16.17
C ILE A 52 -3.52 6.71 -15.91
N LEU A 53 -3.85 5.88 -14.91
CA LEU A 53 -5.22 5.48 -14.58
C LEU A 53 -6.19 6.67 -14.41
N PRO A 54 -5.85 7.77 -13.69
CA PRO A 54 -6.74 8.92 -13.56
C PRO A 54 -6.96 9.68 -14.87
N LYS A 55 -5.98 9.64 -15.78
CA LYS A 55 -5.92 10.45 -17.01
C LYS A 55 -6.57 9.76 -18.21
N ASN A 56 -6.76 8.44 -18.16
CA ASN A 56 -7.34 7.68 -19.25
C ASN A 56 -8.87 7.73 -19.22
N GLU A 57 -9.54 8.32 -20.20
CA GLU A 57 -11.01 8.38 -20.22
C GLU A 57 -11.67 7.10 -20.77
N ASN A 58 -10.91 6.25 -21.45
CA ASN A 58 -11.41 5.01 -22.02
C ASN A 58 -11.55 3.91 -20.95
N ILE A 59 -12.78 3.42 -20.75
CA ILE A 59 -13.12 2.43 -19.72
C ILE A 59 -12.41 1.09 -19.96
N ASP A 60 -12.41 0.57 -21.18
CA ASP A 60 -11.80 -0.72 -21.49
C ASP A 60 -10.28 -0.69 -21.25
N THR A 61 -9.64 0.43 -21.61
CA THR A 61 -8.20 0.61 -21.39
C THR A 61 -7.88 0.79 -19.90
N LYS A 62 -8.76 1.45 -19.13
CA LYS A 62 -8.65 1.54 -17.66
C LYS A 62 -8.72 0.16 -17.02
N GLU A 63 -9.69 -0.68 -17.40
CA GLU A 63 -9.83 -2.02 -16.85
C GLU A 63 -8.58 -2.87 -17.11
N GLN A 64 -8.10 -2.89 -18.35
CA GLN A 64 -6.85 -3.57 -18.72
C GLN A 64 -5.64 -3.06 -17.92
N THR A 65 -5.59 -1.76 -17.65
CA THR A 65 -4.51 -1.16 -16.85
C THR A 65 -4.60 -1.59 -15.39
N TYR A 66 -5.80 -1.63 -14.79
CA TYR A 66 -6.02 -2.19 -13.45
C TYR A 66 -5.60 -3.66 -13.37
N GLU A 67 -6.00 -4.49 -14.34
CA GLU A 67 -5.60 -5.90 -14.40
C GLU A 67 -4.08 -6.06 -14.46
N ARG A 68 -3.41 -5.26 -15.32
CA ARG A 68 -1.95 -5.26 -15.43
C ARG A 68 -1.28 -4.84 -14.11
N CYS A 69 -1.75 -3.77 -13.46
CA CYS A 69 -1.25 -3.35 -12.15
C CYS A 69 -1.43 -4.44 -11.09
N LEU A 70 -2.60 -5.07 -11.04
CA LEU A 70 -2.89 -6.16 -10.10
C LEU A 70 -1.95 -7.35 -10.30
N TYR A 71 -1.70 -7.74 -11.55
CA TYR A 71 -0.74 -8.79 -11.90
C TYR A 71 0.66 -8.40 -11.42
N LEU A 72 1.15 -7.23 -11.83
CA LEU A 72 2.51 -6.75 -11.53
C LEU A 72 2.77 -6.66 -10.02
N TYR A 73 1.87 -6.03 -9.27
CA TYR A 73 2.01 -5.92 -7.81
C TYR A 73 2.00 -7.28 -7.13
N ARG A 74 1.09 -8.18 -7.53
CA ARG A 74 1.03 -9.52 -6.96
C ARG A 74 2.31 -10.30 -7.23
N THR A 75 2.78 -10.33 -8.48
CA THR A 75 4.00 -11.05 -8.87
C THR A 75 5.22 -10.48 -8.15
N ALA A 76 5.36 -9.16 -8.08
CA ALA A 76 6.42 -8.51 -7.34
C ALA A 76 6.37 -8.85 -5.84
N LYS A 77 5.18 -8.94 -5.24
CA LYS A 77 5.00 -9.35 -3.85
C LYS A 77 5.45 -10.78 -3.63
N ASP A 78 5.03 -11.69 -4.51
CA ASP A 78 5.38 -13.11 -4.44
C ASP A 78 6.91 -13.29 -4.54
N LEU A 79 7.59 -12.50 -5.38
CA LEU A 79 9.06 -12.47 -5.44
C LEU A 79 9.70 -11.93 -4.15
N CYS A 80 9.14 -10.88 -3.52
CA CYS A 80 9.64 -10.43 -2.21
C CYS A 80 9.52 -11.51 -1.13
N LEU A 81 8.42 -12.29 -1.14
CA LEU A 81 8.22 -13.39 -0.20
C LEU A 81 9.26 -14.50 -0.43
N LEU A 82 9.54 -14.85 -1.68
CA LEU A 82 10.63 -15.77 -2.02
C LEU A 82 11.99 -15.23 -1.56
N GLY A 83 12.24 -13.92 -1.74
CA GLY A 83 13.44 -13.27 -1.24
C GLY A 83 13.60 -13.34 0.29
N TYR A 84 12.50 -13.29 1.05
CA TYR A 84 12.53 -13.54 2.49
C TYR A 84 12.83 -15.00 2.83
N ASP A 85 12.29 -15.96 2.07
CA ASP A 85 12.52 -17.39 2.29
C ASP A 85 13.98 -17.80 2.00
N GLU A 86 14.62 -17.15 1.03
CA GLU A 86 16.02 -17.36 0.64
C GLU A 86 17.02 -16.65 1.58
N LEU A 87 16.53 -15.76 2.45
CA LEU A 87 17.36 -14.92 3.30
C LEU A 87 17.93 -15.68 4.49
N ILE A 88 19.24 -15.86 4.52
CA ILE A 88 19.97 -16.51 5.63
C ILE A 88 20.53 -15.43 6.56
N MET A 89 20.06 -15.36 7.81
CA MET A 89 20.49 -14.34 8.79
C MET A 89 21.79 -14.74 9.52
N ASP A 90 22.92 -14.65 8.83
CA ASP A 90 24.24 -15.06 9.32
C ASP A 90 25.25 -13.92 9.45
N ASP A 91 25.10 -12.82 8.71
CA ASP A 91 26.03 -11.69 8.72
C ASP A 91 25.38 -10.31 8.49
N GLU A 92 26.23 -9.29 8.43
CA GLU A 92 25.84 -7.89 8.18
C GLU A 92 25.28 -7.68 6.76
N SER A 93 25.73 -8.46 5.77
CA SER A 93 25.21 -8.40 4.40
C SER A 93 23.75 -8.88 4.33
N SER A 94 23.40 -9.84 5.17
CA SER A 94 22.04 -10.36 5.30
C SER A 94 21.10 -9.33 5.93
N ILE A 95 21.58 -8.48 6.85
CA ILE A 95 20.81 -7.34 7.40
C ILE A 95 20.52 -6.29 6.31
N ILE A 96 21.52 -5.97 5.47
CA ILE A 96 21.36 -5.03 4.36
C ILE A 96 20.34 -5.56 3.36
N SER A 97 20.44 -6.84 3.00
CA SER A 97 19.50 -7.52 2.10
C SER A 97 18.08 -7.49 2.65
N LYS A 98 17.90 -7.82 3.94
CA LYS A 98 16.61 -7.71 4.61
C LYS A 98 16.03 -6.29 4.52
N THR A 99 16.85 -5.29 4.80
CA THR A 99 16.42 -3.88 4.79
C THR A 99 15.95 -3.46 3.40
N TYR A 100 16.64 -3.93 2.35
CA TYR A 100 16.22 -3.69 0.97
C TYR A 100 14.87 -4.35 0.66
N ILE A 101 14.68 -5.62 1.04
CA ILE A 101 13.42 -6.35 0.84
C ILE A 101 12.29 -5.65 1.62
N ASP A 102 12.51 -5.32 2.89
CA ASP A 102 11.53 -4.62 3.74
C ASP A 102 11.09 -3.29 3.09
N GLY A 103 12.04 -2.50 2.58
CA GLY A 103 11.76 -1.22 1.93
C GLY A 103 10.84 -1.38 0.72
N LEU A 104 11.14 -2.33 -0.17
CA LEU A 104 10.31 -2.61 -1.34
C LEU A 104 8.95 -3.21 -0.95
N PHE A 105 8.94 -4.20 -0.06
CA PHE A 105 7.73 -4.92 0.36
C PHE A 105 6.71 -3.99 1.01
N LEU A 106 7.14 -3.05 1.86
CA LEU A 106 6.27 -2.07 2.49
C LEU A 106 5.61 -1.14 1.47
N GLN A 107 6.39 -0.54 0.56
CA GLN A 107 5.86 0.35 -0.48
C GLN A 107 4.91 -0.39 -1.42
N LEU A 108 5.30 -1.59 -1.84
CA LEU A 108 4.50 -2.47 -2.67
C LEU A 108 3.17 -2.79 -1.99
N THR A 109 3.20 -3.16 -0.71
CA THR A 109 2.00 -3.53 0.04
C THR A 109 1.02 -2.37 0.12
N VAL A 110 1.50 -1.14 0.35
CA VAL A 110 0.65 0.06 0.34
C VAL A 110 0.01 0.28 -1.03
N ASN A 111 0.81 0.28 -2.10
CA ASN A 111 0.31 0.57 -3.44
C ASN A 111 -0.62 -0.51 -3.98
N TYR A 112 -0.34 -1.78 -3.69
CA TYR A 112 -1.22 -2.89 -4.04
C TYR A 112 -2.56 -2.80 -3.29
N GLY A 113 -2.53 -2.47 -1.99
CA GLY A 113 -3.74 -2.21 -1.22
C GLY A 113 -4.58 -1.09 -1.84
N ASN A 114 -3.94 0.01 -2.21
CA ASN A 114 -4.62 1.12 -2.87
C ASN A 114 -5.34 0.70 -4.15
N ILE A 115 -4.67 -0.05 -5.03
CA ILE A 115 -5.29 -0.58 -6.26
C ILE A 115 -6.45 -1.54 -5.97
N LEU A 116 -6.30 -2.42 -4.98
CA LEU A 116 -7.37 -3.33 -4.59
C LEU A 116 -8.62 -2.55 -4.15
N SER A 117 -8.45 -1.49 -3.36
CA SER A 117 -9.59 -0.67 -2.93
C SER A 117 -10.22 0.13 -4.09
N GLN A 118 -9.42 0.64 -5.02
CA GLN A 118 -9.90 1.40 -6.19
C GLN A 118 -10.77 0.54 -7.12
N CYS A 119 -10.52 -0.77 -7.19
CA CYS A 119 -11.38 -1.73 -7.90
C CYS A 119 -12.44 -2.41 -7.01
N GLY A 120 -12.76 -1.84 -5.84
CA GLY A 120 -13.82 -2.30 -4.94
C GLY A 120 -13.49 -3.52 -4.08
N ARG A 121 -12.26 -4.05 -4.15
CA ARG A 121 -11.80 -5.21 -3.35
C ARG A 121 -11.34 -4.79 -1.95
N TYR A 122 -12.20 -4.09 -1.21
CA TYR A 122 -11.90 -3.51 0.10
C TYR A 122 -11.38 -4.52 1.13
N VAL A 123 -12.06 -5.66 1.31
CA VAL A 123 -11.64 -6.68 2.27
C VAL A 123 -10.22 -7.18 1.96
N LYS A 124 -9.91 -7.42 0.69
CA LYS A 124 -8.56 -7.84 0.28
C LYS A 124 -7.52 -6.74 0.50
N SER A 125 -7.89 -5.48 0.25
CA SER A 125 -7.03 -4.33 0.56
C SER A 125 -6.74 -4.22 2.06
N ILE A 126 -7.76 -4.37 2.91
CA ILE A 126 -7.64 -4.31 4.37
C ILE A 126 -6.70 -5.42 4.85
N ASN A 127 -6.94 -6.66 4.42
CA ASN A 127 -6.08 -7.79 4.78
C ASN A 127 -4.63 -7.57 4.34
N ASN A 128 -4.41 -7.15 3.10
CA ASN A 128 -3.08 -6.87 2.56
C ASN A 128 -2.32 -5.79 3.36
N LEU A 129 -2.99 -4.71 3.75
CA LEU A 129 -2.37 -3.65 4.57
C LEU A 129 -2.13 -4.10 6.01
N ASN A 130 -3.01 -4.96 6.54
CA ASN A 130 -2.90 -5.50 7.89
C ASN A 130 -1.71 -6.45 8.06
N GLU A 131 -1.27 -7.13 6.98
CA GLU A 131 -0.10 -8.03 6.98
C GLU A 131 1.19 -7.32 7.43
N VAL A 132 1.32 -6.03 7.15
CA VAL A 132 2.51 -5.23 7.49
C VAL A 132 2.29 -4.29 8.68
N LEU A 133 1.18 -4.44 9.41
CA LEU A 133 0.82 -3.53 10.49
C LEU A 133 1.87 -3.52 11.61
N GLU A 134 2.42 -4.69 11.96
CA GLU A 134 3.45 -4.83 12.99
C GLU A 134 4.79 -4.17 12.63
N MET A 135 5.01 -3.89 11.34
CA MET A 135 6.21 -3.18 10.88
C MET A 135 6.11 -1.67 11.13
N ASN A 136 4.95 -1.18 11.63
CA ASN A 136 4.70 0.23 11.97
C ASN A 136 5.02 1.22 10.85
N PHE A 137 4.87 0.80 9.59
CA PHE A 137 5.09 1.67 8.44
C PHE A 137 3.94 2.69 8.35
N PRO A 138 4.19 4.01 8.54
CA PRO A 138 3.11 4.99 8.73
C PRO A 138 2.13 5.05 7.56
N MET A 139 2.61 4.90 6.33
CA MET A 139 1.76 4.86 5.15
C MET A 139 0.84 3.64 5.14
N ALA A 140 1.30 2.45 5.56
CA ALA A 140 0.43 1.28 5.65
C ALA A 140 -0.65 1.44 6.73
N VAL A 141 -0.27 1.92 7.92
CA VAL A 141 -1.19 2.17 9.04
C VAL A 141 -2.28 3.18 8.64
N GLY A 142 -1.87 4.32 8.06
CA GLY A 142 -2.80 5.34 7.61
C GLY A 142 -3.72 4.85 6.50
N ASN A 143 -3.18 4.20 5.47
CA ASN A 143 -3.99 3.66 4.38
C ASN A 143 -4.96 2.58 4.87
N LEU A 144 -4.56 1.72 5.82
CA LEU A 144 -5.43 0.72 6.44
C LEU A 144 -6.66 1.40 7.06
N ALA A 145 -6.43 2.46 7.84
CA ALA A 145 -7.50 3.24 8.46
C ALA A 145 -8.46 3.83 7.43
N LEU A 146 -7.94 4.41 6.33
CA LEU A 146 -8.77 4.92 5.24
C LEU A 146 -9.66 3.82 4.65
N LYS A 147 -9.10 2.64 4.38
CA LYS A 147 -9.88 1.54 3.76
C LYS A 147 -10.93 0.97 4.69
N ILE A 148 -10.66 0.92 5.98
CA ILE A 148 -11.66 0.55 7.00
C ILE A 148 -12.82 1.56 7.01
N VAL A 149 -12.52 2.85 6.97
CA VAL A 149 -13.55 3.90 6.89
C VAL A 149 -14.37 3.76 5.62
N ASP A 150 -13.73 3.63 4.46
CA ASP A 150 -14.43 3.47 3.18
C ASP A 150 -15.35 2.23 3.19
N TYR A 151 -14.84 1.10 3.69
CA TYR A 151 -15.61 -0.14 3.78
C TYR A 151 -16.80 -0.03 4.75
N SER A 152 -16.66 0.74 5.84
CA SER A 152 -17.71 0.88 6.86
C SER A 152 -19.01 1.53 6.36
N TYR A 153 -18.96 2.20 5.20
CA TYR A 153 -20.18 2.70 4.56
C TYR A 153 -21.02 1.59 3.91
N PHE A 154 -20.41 0.44 3.61
CA PHE A 154 -21.08 -0.75 3.08
C PHE A 154 -21.54 -1.72 4.17
N ASP A 155 -20.99 -1.64 5.38
CA ASP A 155 -21.42 -2.41 6.55
C ASP A 155 -21.79 -1.48 7.71
N GLU A 156 -23.05 -1.01 7.68
CA GLU A 156 -23.57 -0.10 8.69
C GLU A 156 -23.58 -0.72 10.09
N SER A 157 -23.76 -2.04 10.19
CA SER A 157 -23.93 -2.76 11.45
C SER A 157 -22.65 -2.76 12.30
N HIS A 158 -21.48 -2.79 11.64
CA HIS A 158 -20.17 -2.73 12.30
C HIS A 158 -19.48 -1.36 12.13
N ARG A 159 -20.17 -0.35 11.60
CA ARG A 159 -19.56 0.96 11.27
C ARG A 159 -18.87 1.62 12.45
N HIS A 160 -19.52 1.67 13.61
CA HIS A 160 -18.98 2.37 14.77
C HIS A 160 -17.68 1.72 15.29
N ILE A 161 -17.63 0.38 15.38
CA ILE A 161 -16.43 -0.34 15.82
C ILE A 161 -15.29 -0.17 14.80
N MET A 162 -15.59 -0.19 13.50
CA MET A 162 -14.62 0.10 12.45
C MET A 162 -14.09 1.54 12.54
N PHE A 163 -14.96 2.52 12.79
CA PHE A 163 -14.58 3.91 13.01
C PHE A 163 -13.69 4.08 14.24
N CYS A 164 -13.99 3.42 15.35
CA CYS A 164 -13.13 3.43 16.54
C CYS A 164 -11.74 2.86 16.23
N TYR A 165 -11.66 1.75 15.50
CA TYR A 165 -10.38 1.17 15.13
C TYR A 165 -9.57 2.06 14.18
N ALA A 166 -10.21 2.57 13.11
CA ALA A 166 -9.58 3.49 12.17
C ALA A 166 -9.14 4.81 12.83
N PHE A 167 -9.90 5.30 13.81
CA PHE A 167 -9.57 6.49 14.58
C PHE A 167 -8.21 6.35 15.29
N HIS A 168 -8.01 5.26 16.04
CA HIS A 168 -6.75 5.04 16.74
C HIS A 168 -5.56 4.80 15.81
N LEU A 169 -5.78 4.16 14.66
CA LEU A 169 -4.76 4.05 13.63
C LEU A 169 -4.36 5.44 13.11
N LEU A 170 -5.33 6.29 12.80
CA LEU A 170 -5.08 7.67 12.34
C LEU A 170 -4.39 8.51 13.41
N GLU A 171 -4.80 8.44 14.67
CA GLU A 171 -4.11 9.14 15.77
C GLU A 171 -2.64 8.70 15.88
N SER A 172 -2.37 7.39 15.76
CA SER A 172 -1.01 6.87 15.87
C SER A 172 -0.06 7.41 14.79
N VAL A 173 -0.53 7.57 13.55
CA VAL A 173 0.30 8.09 12.44
C VAL A 173 0.35 9.62 12.38
N LEU A 174 -0.60 10.28 13.03
CA LEU A 174 -0.66 11.74 13.12
C LEU A 174 0.13 12.30 14.31
N ASP A 175 0.61 11.44 15.23
CA ASP A 175 1.50 11.83 16.31
C ASP A 175 2.72 12.60 15.77
N GLU A 176 3.08 13.68 16.45
CA GLU A 176 4.16 14.58 16.03
C GLU A 176 5.52 13.86 15.93
N LYS A 177 5.72 12.81 16.75
CA LYS A 177 6.96 12.01 16.79
C LYS A 177 7.12 11.08 15.60
N VAL A 178 6.05 10.75 14.88
CA VAL A 178 6.11 9.85 13.72
C VAL A 178 6.55 10.65 12.49
N THR A 179 7.68 10.32 11.89
CA THR A 179 8.20 11.01 10.68
C THR A 179 8.28 10.06 9.50
N PHE A 180 7.94 10.56 8.31
CA PHE A 180 8.08 9.85 7.04
C PHE A 180 8.08 10.88 5.88
N PRO A 181 8.69 10.57 4.72
CA PRO A 181 8.87 11.53 3.63
C PRO A 181 7.56 12.14 3.11
N GLU A 182 6.52 11.32 3.02
CA GLU A 182 5.21 11.71 2.45
C GLU A 182 4.28 12.39 3.47
N LYS A 183 4.76 12.67 4.69
CA LYS A 183 3.93 13.11 5.82
C LYS A 183 3.08 14.33 5.48
N GLU A 184 3.65 15.37 4.91
CA GLU A 184 2.92 16.60 4.61
C GLU A 184 1.73 16.35 3.67
N MET A 185 1.92 15.52 2.63
CA MET A 185 0.86 15.19 1.68
C MET A 185 -0.18 14.24 2.27
N ALA A 186 0.28 13.20 2.99
CA ALA A 186 -0.60 12.18 3.55
C ALA A 186 -1.47 12.73 4.70
N GLN A 187 -0.93 13.63 5.53
CA GLN A 187 -1.63 14.19 6.68
C GLN A 187 -2.90 14.93 6.31
N VAL A 188 -2.94 15.63 5.18
CA VAL A 188 -4.16 16.32 4.70
C VAL A 188 -5.31 15.32 4.56
N LEU A 189 -5.04 14.17 3.93
CA LEU A 189 -6.04 13.12 3.75
C LEU A 189 -6.37 12.43 5.07
N PHE A 190 -5.38 12.13 5.91
CA PHE A 190 -5.59 11.49 7.21
C PHE A 190 -6.43 12.35 8.15
N TYR A 191 -6.17 13.65 8.24
CA TYR A 191 -6.98 14.58 9.02
C TYR A 191 -8.41 14.68 8.50
N LYS A 192 -8.62 14.67 7.18
CA LYS A 192 -9.95 14.65 6.59
C LYS A 192 -10.78 13.46 7.09
N TYR A 193 -10.19 12.26 7.08
CA TYR A 193 -10.87 11.05 7.57
C TYR A 193 -11.06 11.06 9.08
N LEU A 194 -10.03 11.46 9.85
CA LEU A 194 -10.10 11.58 11.30
C LEU A 194 -11.26 12.50 11.73
N ASN A 195 -11.38 13.66 11.09
CA ASN A 195 -12.44 14.62 11.37
C ASN A 195 -13.82 14.09 10.94
N GLY A 196 -13.91 13.36 9.82
CA GLY A 196 -15.13 12.69 9.39
C GLY A 196 -15.61 11.62 10.39
N ILE A 197 -14.69 10.88 11.01
CA ILE A 197 -15.02 9.95 12.09
C ILE A 197 -15.54 10.73 13.31
N LYS A 198 -14.82 11.77 13.75
CA LYS A 198 -15.21 12.60 14.92
C LYS A 198 -16.59 13.26 14.76
N SER A 199 -16.99 13.60 13.53
CA SER A 199 -18.33 14.14 13.26
C SER A 199 -19.43 13.08 13.25
N SER A 200 -19.08 11.81 13.04
CA SER A 200 -20.03 10.71 12.87
C SER A 200 -20.25 9.91 14.15
N VAL A 201 -19.29 9.95 15.08
CA VAL A 201 -19.29 9.15 16.32
C VAL A 201 -18.92 10.04 17.50
N SER A 202 -19.62 9.90 18.63
CA SER A 202 -19.31 10.63 19.86
C SER A 202 -17.90 10.32 20.36
N LEU A 203 -17.20 11.33 20.89
CA LEU A 203 -15.87 11.18 21.48
C LEU A 203 -15.84 10.11 22.60
N ASP A 204 -16.89 9.99 23.40
CA ASP A 204 -16.98 8.97 24.46
C ASP A 204 -16.87 7.54 23.92
N TYR A 205 -17.45 7.29 22.74
CA TYR A 205 -17.35 6.00 22.08
C TYR A 205 -15.97 5.78 21.47
N LEU A 206 -15.36 6.81 20.88
CA LEU A 206 -14.00 6.74 20.31
C LEU A 206 -12.93 6.54 21.38
N ASN A 207 -13.16 7.03 22.60
CA ASN A 207 -12.26 6.86 23.73
C ASN A 207 -12.38 5.49 24.42
N CYS A 208 -13.40 4.68 24.06
CA CYS A 208 -13.50 3.32 24.56
C CYS A 208 -12.43 2.47 23.88
N GLN A 209 -11.40 2.05 24.64
CA GLN A 209 -10.43 1.07 24.15
C GLN A 209 -11.13 -0.26 23.86
N ILE A 210 -11.52 -0.47 22.61
CA ILE A 210 -11.95 -1.78 22.14
C ILE A 210 -10.69 -2.64 22.05
N LYS A 211 -10.43 -3.46 23.07
CA LYS A 211 -9.43 -4.53 23.00
C LYS A 211 -9.93 -5.58 22.02
N LEU A 212 -9.63 -5.39 20.73
CA LEU A 212 -9.78 -6.44 19.74
C LEU A 212 -8.71 -7.49 20.03
N ASP A 213 -9.09 -8.57 20.68
CA ASP A 213 -8.21 -9.70 20.96
C ASP A 213 -7.88 -10.40 19.63
N ARG A 214 -6.66 -10.17 19.15
CA ARG A 214 -6.16 -10.65 17.85
C ARG A 214 -5.99 -12.18 17.78
N SER A 215 -6.19 -12.88 18.89
CA SER A 215 -5.99 -14.33 19.01
C SER A 215 -7.12 -15.20 18.46
N SER A 216 -8.22 -14.62 17.98
CA SER A 216 -9.45 -15.38 17.66
C SER A 216 -9.83 -15.49 16.17
N ILE A 217 -9.02 -14.97 15.24
CA ILE A 217 -9.37 -14.97 13.79
C ILE A 217 -8.64 -16.09 13.01
N LEU A 218 -7.81 -16.90 13.66
CA LEU A 218 -7.14 -18.06 13.05
C LEU A 218 -7.56 -19.38 13.73
N THR A 219 -8.81 -19.79 13.50
CA THR A 219 -9.25 -21.19 13.61
C THR A 219 -10.17 -21.52 12.45
#